data_AF-A0A7S4FJ15-F1
#
_entry.id   AF-A0A7S4FJ15-F1
#
_cell.length_a   1.000
_cell.length_b   1.000
_cell.length_c   1.000
_cell.angle_alpha   90.00
_cell.angle_beta   90.00
_cell.angle_gamma   90.00
#
_symmetry.space_group_name_H-M   'P 1'
#
loop_
_entity.id
_entity.type
_entity.pdbx_description
1 polymer ?
#
loop_
_entity_poly.entity_id
_entity_poly.type
_entity_poly.pdbx_seq_one_letter_code
_entity_poly.pdbx_strand_id
1 'polypeptide(L)'
;SLDRLAPADLHCPCVATAAAAIVEAEANVPFSPQTLPLHRVTLVGDDTGTTWAIILAVPHCILDGMACGIYLQELTQVYALATGDTTEEPLPTLQYTDFAAFHAERQPQSARLVAFWRQQLHNAPPLPLSVPSGSIGGRVQCHMDEADTAAMEQQWEGLATPYTMVLSAFFTLLHRFWGCVDLTVGTPVTWRA
;
A
#
# COMPACT_ATOMS: atom_id res chain seq x y z
N SER A 1 -20.17 -14.47 -3.34
CA SER A 1 -20.08 -15.77 -2.68
C SER A 1 -18.72 -15.86 -1.99
N LEU A 2 -18.71 -16.32 -0.75
CA LEU A 2 -17.52 -16.51 0.11
C LEU A 2 -16.82 -17.84 -0.24
N ASP A 3 -16.69 -18.17 -1.53
CA ASP A 3 -16.34 -19.53 -2.01
C ASP A 3 -14.92 -19.99 -1.64
N ARG A 4 -14.17 -19.15 -0.91
CA ARG A 4 -12.91 -19.53 -0.25
C ARG A 4 -12.76 -18.89 1.14
N LEU A 5 -13.79 -18.93 1.99
CA LEU A 5 -13.49 -19.22 3.39
C LEU A 5 -12.95 -20.65 3.38
N ALA A 6 -11.64 -20.80 3.19
CA ALA A 6 -11.02 -22.11 3.36
C ALA A 6 -11.38 -22.55 4.78
N PRO A 7 -12.09 -23.68 4.97
CA PRO A 7 -12.43 -24.17 6.29
C PRO A 7 -11.13 -24.71 6.89
N ALA A 8 -10.42 -23.78 7.48
CA ALA A 8 -9.42 -24.05 8.46
C ALA A 8 -9.69 -22.96 9.49
N ASP A 9 -10.78 -23.14 10.26
CA ASP A 9 -10.85 -22.67 11.64
C ASP A 9 -9.65 -23.31 12.34
N LEU A 10 -8.45 -22.75 12.08
CA LEU A 10 -7.18 -23.21 12.58
C LEU A 10 -7.16 -22.80 14.03
N HIS A 11 -7.81 -23.62 14.83
CA HIS A 11 -7.76 -23.67 16.27
C HIS A 11 -6.28 -23.81 16.65
N CYS A 12 -5.67 -22.66 16.95
CA CYS A 12 -4.24 -22.55 17.18
C CYS A 12 -4.02 -22.00 18.59
N PRO A 13 -3.10 -22.58 19.39
CA PRO A 13 -2.74 -22.05 20.69
C PRO A 13 -2.11 -20.64 20.60
N CYS A 14 -1.64 -20.21 19.42
CA CYS A 14 -1.17 -18.86 19.17
C CYS A 14 -1.62 -18.35 17.80
N VAL A 15 -2.73 -17.60 17.78
CA VAL A 15 -3.31 -16.98 16.56
C VAL A 15 -2.30 -16.15 15.79
N ALA A 16 -1.44 -15.37 16.47
CA ALA A 16 -0.44 -14.53 15.82
C ALA A 16 0.58 -15.33 14.99
N THR A 17 1.01 -16.49 15.51
CA THR A 17 1.98 -17.35 14.80
C THR A 17 1.33 -18.00 13.58
N ALA A 18 0.10 -18.52 13.73
CA ALA A 18 -0.66 -19.09 12.61
C ALA A 18 -0.95 -18.04 11.53
N ALA A 19 -1.35 -16.83 11.91
CA ALA A 19 -1.59 -15.73 10.98
C ALA A 19 -0.33 -15.36 10.20
N ALA A 20 0.83 -15.26 10.87
CA ALA A 20 2.09 -14.96 10.19
C ALA A 20 2.47 -16.03 9.15
N ALA A 21 2.31 -17.31 9.48
CA ALA A 21 2.56 -18.41 8.56
C ALA A 21 1.62 -18.39 7.34
N ILE A 22 0.34 -18.07 7.56
CA ILE A 22 -0.65 -17.95 6.46
C ILE A 22 -0.31 -16.77 5.57
N VAL A 23 0.06 -15.61 6.14
CA VAL A 23 0.47 -14.43 5.36
C VAL A 23 1.67 -14.77 4.47
N GLU A 24 2.67 -15.48 5.00
CA GLU A 24 3.84 -15.89 4.23
C GLU A 24 3.49 -16.89 3.11
N ALA A 25 2.61 -17.84 3.39
CA ALA A 25 2.13 -18.79 2.38
C ALA A 25 1.34 -18.07 1.27
N GLU A 26 0.42 -17.18 1.64
CA GLU A 26 -0.44 -16.43 0.72
C GLU A 26 0.34 -15.45 -0.16
N ALA A 27 1.40 -14.84 0.37
CA ALA A 27 2.28 -13.93 -0.39
C ALA A 27 2.95 -14.61 -1.59
N ASN A 28 3.11 -15.93 -1.55
CA ASN A 28 3.74 -16.71 -2.62
C ASN A 28 2.73 -17.32 -3.61
N VAL A 29 1.42 -17.11 -3.40
CA VAL A 29 0.36 -17.63 -4.27
C VAL A 29 -0.14 -16.52 -5.21
N PRO A 30 0.21 -16.57 -6.51
CA PRO A 30 -0.16 -15.51 -7.45
C PRO A 30 -1.66 -15.46 -7.70
N PHE A 31 -2.16 -14.26 -7.99
CA PHE A 31 -3.51 -14.07 -8.53
C PHE A 31 -3.48 -14.10 -10.05
N SER A 32 -4.45 -14.80 -10.64
CA SER A 32 -4.73 -14.70 -12.08
C SER A 32 -5.74 -13.58 -12.32
N PRO A 33 -5.43 -12.53 -13.10
CA PRO A 33 -6.37 -11.44 -13.41
C PRO A 33 -7.65 -11.92 -14.11
N GLN A 34 -7.60 -13.10 -14.74
CA GLN A 34 -8.70 -13.68 -15.50
C GLN A 34 -9.62 -14.56 -14.63
N THR A 35 -9.23 -14.84 -13.39
CA THR A 35 -9.94 -15.77 -12.51
C THR A 35 -10.40 -15.05 -11.26
N LEU A 36 -11.72 -14.84 -11.16
CA LEU A 36 -12.35 -14.27 -9.98
C LEU A 36 -12.56 -15.35 -8.90
N PRO A 37 -12.62 -14.97 -7.60
CA PRO A 37 -12.42 -13.61 -7.06
C PRO A 37 -10.94 -13.21 -6.98
N LEU A 38 -10.65 -11.92 -7.15
CA LEU A 38 -9.31 -11.33 -6.95
C LEU A 38 -9.02 -11.00 -5.47
N HIS A 39 -9.56 -11.80 -4.55
CA HIS A 39 -9.25 -11.70 -3.14
C HIS A 39 -9.36 -13.08 -2.50
N ARG A 40 -8.64 -13.29 -1.39
CA ARG A 40 -8.77 -14.46 -0.53
C ARG A 40 -8.85 -13.99 0.91
N VAL A 41 -9.75 -14.59 1.68
CA VAL A 41 -9.98 -14.25 3.09
C VAL A 41 -9.81 -15.52 3.90
N THR A 42 -8.99 -15.46 4.94
CA THR A 42 -8.80 -16.54 5.90
C THR A 42 -9.05 -16.00 7.30
N LEU A 43 -9.82 -16.74 8.09
CA LEU A 43 -10.10 -16.43 9.48
C LEU A 43 -9.40 -17.47 10.36
N VAL A 44 -8.70 -17.03 11.40
CA VAL A 44 -8.01 -17.89 12.36
C VAL A 44 -8.45 -17.49 13.76
N GLY A 45 -8.88 -18.47 14.55
CA GLY A 45 -9.30 -18.28 15.94
C GLY A 45 -8.43 -19.06 16.91
N ASP A 46 -8.41 -18.62 18.17
CA ASP A 46 -7.92 -19.45 19.27
C ASP A 46 -8.99 -20.45 19.74
N ASP A 47 -8.57 -21.45 20.51
CA ASP A 47 -9.46 -22.49 21.04
C ASP A 47 -10.49 -21.94 22.04
N THR A 48 -10.23 -20.75 22.59
CA THR A 48 -11.12 -20.05 23.52
C THR A 48 -12.20 -19.24 22.81
N GLY A 49 -12.09 -19.02 21.50
CA GLY A 49 -13.01 -18.20 20.70
C GLY A 49 -12.95 -16.71 21.03
N THR A 50 -11.91 -16.27 21.75
CA THR A 50 -11.75 -14.89 22.23
C THR A 50 -10.84 -14.07 21.36
N THR A 51 -9.90 -14.72 20.66
CA THR A 51 -8.92 -14.05 19.80
C THR A 51 -9.08 -14.54 18.38
N TRP A 52 -9.16 -13.59 17.45
CA TRP A 52 -9.34 -13.87 16.03
C TRP A 52 -8.40 -13.01 15.20
N ALA A 53 -7.92 -13.56 14.09
CA ALA A 53 -7.19 -12.85 13.06
C ALA A 53 -7.85 -13.06 11.69
N ILE A 54 -8.05 -11.96 10.97
CA ILE A 54 -8.49 -11.97 9.57
C ILE A 54 -7.27 -11.70 8.69
N ILE A 55 -7.01 -12.61 7.75
CA ILE A 55 -5.99 -12.46 6.72
C ILE A 55 -6.69 -12.17 5.41
N LEU A 56 -6.39 -11.03 4.81
CA LEU A 56 -6.89 -10.61 3.51
C LEU A 56 -5.74 -10.55 2.51
N ALA A 57 -5.77 -11.43 1.52
CA ALA A 57 -4.85 -11.41 0.38
C ALA A 57 -5.55 -10.80 -0.84
N VAL A 58 -5.00 -9.70 -1.36
CA VAL A 58 -5.55 -8.95 -2.50
C VAL A 58 -4.39 -8.46 -3.36
N PRO A 59 -4.46 -8.56 -4.71
CA PRO A 59 -3.43 -8.02 -5.56
C PRO A 59 -3.49 -6.48 -5.59
N HIS A 60 -2.32 -5.83 -5.59
CA HIS A 60 -2.20 -4.37 -5.57
C HIS A 60 -2.83 -3.68 -6.80
N CYS A 61 -3.20 -4.43 -7.85
CA CYS A 61 -3.89 -3.90 -9.02
C CYS A 61 -5.34 -3.48 -8.75
N ILE A 62 -5.96 -3.94 -7.66
CA ILE A 62 -7.35 -3.56 -7.30
C ILE A 62 -7.45 -2.86 -5.94
N LEU A 63 -6.41 -2.89 -5.12
CA LEU A 63 -6.38 -2.27 -3.80
C LEU A 63 -5.01 -1.64 -3.54
N ASP A 64 -5.01 -0.36 -3.19
CA ASP A 64 -3.81 0.36 -2.76
C ASP A 64 -3.82 0.60 -1.24
N GLY A 65 -2.71 1.09 -0.68
CA GLY A 65 -2.58 1.31 0.76
C GLY A 65 -3.62 2.27 1.35
N MET A 66 -4.06 3.27 0.59
CA MET A 66 -5.07 4.22 1.05
C MET A 66 -6.48 3.61 0.98
N ALA A 67 -6.78 2.87 -0.09
CA ALA A 67 -8.03 2.12 -0.25
C ALA A 67 -8.18 1.03 0.82
N CYS A 68 -7.08 0.42 1.26
CA CYS A 68 -7.09 -0.59 2.33
C CYS A 68 -7.64 -0.02 3.64
N GLY A 69 -7.29 1.22 4.01
CA GLY A 69 -7.83 1.88 5.20
C GLY A 69 -9.34 2.06 5.14
N ILE A 70 -9.86 2.52 4.00
CA ILE A 70 -11.31 2.65 3.77
C ILE A 70 -11.99 1.28 3.81
N TYR A 71 -11.42 0.30 3.12
CA TYR A 71 -11.96 -1.06 3.10
C TYR A 71 -12.14 -1.65 4.51
N LEU A 72 -11.15 -1.46 5.39
CA LEU A 72 -11.23 -1.95 6.78
C LEU A 72 -12.27 -1.18 7.62
N GLN A 73 -12.44 0.11 7.38
CA GLN A 73 -13.50 0.91 8.01
C GLN A 73 -14.88 0.41 7.57
N GLU A 74 -15.09 0.25 6.27
CA GLU A 74 -16.36 -0.25 5.71
C GLU A 74 -16.67 -1.69 6.17
N LEU A 75 -15.65 -2.55 6.26
CA LEU A 75 -15.79 -3.91 6.78
C LEU A 75 -16.26 -3.92 8.24
N THR A 76 -15.69 -3.05 9.07
CA THR A 76 -16.09 -2.90 10.48
C THR A 76 -17.55 -2.44 10.56
N GLN A 77 -17.93 -1.52 9.68
CA GLN A 77 -19.28 -0.97 9.65
C GLN A 77 -20.33 -2.01 9.22
N VAL A 78 -20.04 -2.76 8.16
CA VAL A 78 -20.90 -3.88 7.73
C VAL A 78 -21.03 -4.94 8.83
N TYR A 79 -19.94 -5.20 9.56
CA TYR A 79 -19.96 -6.14 10.66
C TYR A 79 -20.85 -5.64 11.82
N ALA A 80 -20.73 -4.37 12.21
CA ALA A 80 -21.56 -3.76 13.25
C ALA A 80 -23.05 -3.83 12.90
N LEU A 81 -23.41 -3.42 11.68
CA LEU A 81 -24.76 -3.53 11.12
C LEU A 81 -25.29 -4.96 11.14
N ALA A 82 -24.47 -5.94 10.76
CA ALA A 82 -24.85 -7.35 10.78
C ALA A 82 -25.08 -7.89 12.21
N THR A 83 -24.40 -7.33 13.20
CA THR A 83 -24.57 -7.68 14.63
C THR A 83 -25.66 -6.87 15.36
N GLY A 84 -26.37 -6.00 14.64
CA GLY A 84 -27.53 -5.27 15.15
C GLY A 84 -27.25 -3.85 15.65
N ASP A 85 -26.04 -3.31 15.42
CA ASP A 85 -25.77 -1.90 15.63
C ASP A 85 -26.20 -1.11 14.39
N THR A 86 -27.30 -0.36 14.48
CA THR A 86 -27.87 0.40 13.37
C THR A 86 -27.51 1.89 13.41
N THR A 87 -26.50 2.28 14.19
CA THR A 87 -26.12 3.69 14.34
C THR A 87 -25.27 4.22 13.18
N GLU A 88 -24.79 3.34 12.30
CA GLU A 88 -23.88 3.71 11.23
C GLU A 88 -24.57 4.13 9.93
N GLU A 89 -23.92 5.04 9.22
CA GLU A 89 -24.40 5.57 7.93
C GLU A 89 -24.36 4.49 6.82
N PRO A 90 -25.17 4.62 5.77
CA PRO A 90 -25.08 3.72 4.62
C PRO A 90 -23.74 3.87 3.90
N LEU A 91 -23.18 2.75 3.46
CA LEU A 91 -21.96 2.72 2.66
C LEU A 91 -22.10 3.53 1.37
N PRO A 92 -21.01 4.17 0.89
CA PRO A 92 -21.02 4.88 -0.36
C PRO A 92 -21.38 3.96 -1.53
N THR A 93 -22.22 4.45 -2.44
CA THR A 93 -22.66 3.69 -3.63
C THR A 93 -21.71 3.83 -4.82
N LEU A 94 -20.77 4.78 -4.76
CA LEU A 94 -19.83 5.08 -5.83
C LEU A 94 -18.89 3.89 -6.09
N GLN A 95 -18.86 3.42 -7.34
CA GLN A 95 -18.00 2.32 -7.74
C GLN A 95 -16.75 2.82 -8.46
N TYR A 96 -15.69 2.00 -8.46
CA TYR A 96 -14.48 2.31 -9.23
C TYR A 96 -14.77 2.48 -10.73
N THR A 97 -15.80 1.81 -11.27
CA THR A 97 -16.24 1.98 -12.67
C THR A 97 -16.70 3.40 -12.96
N ASP A 98 -17.38 4.05 -12.01
CA ASP A 98 -17.83 5.43 -12.14
C ASP A 98 -16.63 6.38 -12.14
N PHE A 99 -15.67 6.14 -11.25
CA PHE A 99 -14.41 6.87 -11.23
C PHE A 99 -13.61 6.69 -12.53
N ALA A 100 -13.52 5.46 -13.05
CA ALA A 100 -12.80 5.17 -14.29
C ALA A 100 -13.44 5.87 -15.50
N ALA A 101 -14.77 5.86 -15.60
CA ALA A 101 -15.50 6.58 -16.63
C ALA A 101 -15.29 8.10 -16.52
N PHE A 102 -15.48 8.66 -15.32
CA PHE A 102 -15.23 10.07 -15.04
C PHE A 102 -13.80 10.50 -15.41
N HIS A 103 -12.81 9.67 -15.07
CA HIS A 103 -11.42 9.95 -15.36
C HIS A 103 -11.10 9.85 -16.86
N ALA A 104 -11.67 8.87 -17.57
CA ALA A 104 -11.51 8.75 -19.02
C ALA A 104 -12.11 9.95 -19.78
N GLU A 105 -13.29 10.41 -19.38
CA GLU A 105 -13.94 11.60 -19.97
C GLU A 105 -13.15 12.90 -19.71
N ARG A 106 -12.48 12.98 -18.55
CA ARG A 106 -11.73 14.15 -18.10
C ARG A 106 -10.23 14.05 -18.31
N GLN A 107 -9.75 13.03 -19.02
CA GLN A 107 -8.37 12.97 -19.50
C GLN A 107 -8.27 13.48 -20.95
N PRO A 108 -8.27 14.80 -21.22
CA PRO A 108 -7.30 15.29 -22.16
C PRO A 108 -5.96 15.15 -21.44
N GLN A 109 -5.14 14.16 -21.78
CA GLN A 109 -3.70 14.31 -21.56
C GLN A 109 -3.33 15.63 -22.23
N SER A 110 -3.22 16.72 -21.45
CA SER A 110 -2.92 18.00 -22.09
C SER A 110 -1.57 17.78 -22.75
N ALA A 111 -1.49 17.93 -24.08
CA ALA A 111 -0.25 17.74 -24.82
C ALA A 111 0.91 18.52 -24.16
N ARG A 112 0.57 19.60 -23.44
CA ARG A 112 1.41 20.36 -22.53
C ARG A 112 2.06 19.53 -21.40
N LEU A 113 1.32 18.73 -20.62
CA LEU A 113 1.91 17.90 -19.54
C LEU A 113 2.85 16.84 -20.11
N VAL A 114 2.47 16.21 -21.23
CA VAL A 114 3.33 15.24 -21.92
C VAL A 114 4.60 15.92 -22.45
N ALA A 115 4.47 17.09 -23.07
CA ALA A 115 5.62 17.87 -23.55
C ALA A 115 6.53 18.31 -22.41
N PHE A 116 5.96 18.76 -21.29
CA PHE A 116 6.70 19.11 -20.08
C PHE A 116 7.53 17.93 -19.57
N TRP A 117 6.92 16.78 -19.33
CA TRP A 117 7.64 15.61 -18.82
C TRP A 117 8.67 15.05 -19.80
N ARG A 118 8.39 15.08 -21.11
CA ARG A 118 9.38 14.75 -22.14
C ARG A 118 10.60 15.66 -22.07
N GLN A 119 10.40 16.96 -21.85
CA GLN A 119 11.50 17.91 -21.70
C GLN A 119 12.27 17.69 -20.39
N GLN A 120 11.58 17.53 -19.26
CA GLN A 120 12.23 17.34 -17.95
C GLN A 120 13.06 16.05 -17.88
N LEU A 121 12.61 14.99 -18.57
CA LEU A 121 13.25 13.67 -18.49
C LEU A 121 14.16 13.34 -19.69
N HIS A 122 14.35 14.28 -20.64
CA HIS A 122 14.98 13.96 -21.94
C HIS A 122 16.40 13.40 -21.83
N ASN A 123 17.11 13.68 -20.73
CA ASN A 123 18.47 13.21 -20.44
C ASN A 123 18.61 12.75 -18.97
N ALA A 124 17.52 12.32 -18.35
CA ALA A 124 17.58 11.84 -16.97
C ALA A 124 18.57 10.67 -16.86
N PRO A 125 19.67 10.80 -16.08
CA PRO A 125 20.65 9.74 -15.99
C PRO A 125 20.04 8.52 -15.29
N PRO A 126 20.32 7.30 -15.77
CA PRO A 126 19.91 6.11 -15.04
C PRO A 126 20.65 6.08 -13.69
N LEU A 127 19.97 5.66 -12.63
CA LEU A 127 20.63 5.34 -11.37
C LEU A 127 21.72 4.28 -11.61
N PRO A 128 22.93 4.42 -11.03
CA PRO A 128 24.05 3.48 -11.21
C PRO A 128 23.83 2.19 -10.39
N LEU A 129 22.63 1.64 -10.46
CA LEU A 129 22.22 0.41 -9.80
C LEU A 129 22.12 -0.68 -10.86
N SER A 130 23.12 -1.56 -10.90
CA SER A 130 23.00 -2.81 -11.67
C SER A 130 22.28 -3.82 -10.79
N VAL A 131 20.99 -4.03 -11.04
CA VAL A 131 20.23 -5.12 -10.41
C VAL A 131 20.20 -6.30 -11.38
N PRO A 132 20.86 -7.43 -11.06
CA PRO A 132 20.83 -8.61 -11.92
C PRO A 132 19.40 -9.06 -12.20
N SER A 133 19.13 -9.49 -13.43
CA SER A 133 17.85 -10.10 -13.80
C SER A 133 17.58 -11.31 -12.90
N GLY A 134 16.38 -11.38 -12.31
CA GLY A 134 16.00 -12.43 -11.36
C GLY A 134 16.39 -12.18 -9.91
N SER A 135 16.95 -11.00 -9.58
CA SER A 135 17.14 -10.60 -8.18
C SER A 135 15.79 -10.54 -7.46
N ILE A 136 15.68 -11.27 -6.35
CA ILE A 136 14.53 -11.19 -5.45
C ILE A 136 14.77 -9.97 -4.56
N GLY A 137 13.78 -9.07 -4.47
CA GLY A 137 13.87 -7.90 -3.60
C GLY A 137 14.06 -8.29 -2.14
N GLY A 138 14.82 -7.48 -1.40
CA GLY A 138 14.99 -7.58 0.05
C GLY A 138 14.34 -6.41 0.77
N ARG A 139 13.99 -6.60 2.04
CA ARG A 139 13.50 -5.52 2.91
C ARG A 139 14.45 -5.33 4.08
N VAL A 140 14.97 -4.11 4.23
CA VAL A 140 15.66 -3.67 5.44
C VAL A 140 14.75 -2.65 6.12
N GLN A 141 14.37 -2.91 7.36
CA GLN A 141 13.63 -1.97 8.18
C GLN A 141 14.61 -1.15 9.00
N CYS A 142 14.43 0.17 8.96
CA CYS A 142 15.10 1.12 9.82
C CYS A 142 14.05 1.92 10.60
N HIS A 143 14.35 2.19 11.86
CA HIS A 143 13.49 2.96 12.74
C HIS A 143 14.24 4.22 13.19
N MET A 144 13.52 5.33 13.27
CA MET A 144 13.97 6.56 13.91
C MET A 144 13.16 6.72 15.18
N ASP A 145 13.82 7.05 16.28
CA ASP A 145 13.16 7.20 17.56
C ASP A 145 12.24 8.43 17.55
N GLU A 146 11.20 8.40 18.38
CA GLU A 146 10.20 9.48 18.44
C GLU A 146 10.83 10.82 18.84
N ALA A 147 11.79 10.80 19.76
CA ALA A 147 12.52 12.00 20.18
C ALA A 147 13.33 12.62 19.04
N ASP A 148 14.02 11.79 18.25
CA ASP A 148 14.80 12.26 17.10
C ASP A 148 13.89 12.79 15.99
N THR A 149 12.77 12.12 15.76
CA THR A 149 11.75 12.55 14.79
C THR A 149 11.18 13.91 15.18
N ALA A 150 10.77 14.09 16.44
CA ALA A 150 10.22 15.36 16.94
C ALA A 150 11.24 16.50 16.88
N ALA A 151 12.50 16.23 17.28
CA ALA A 151 13.57 17.21 17.21
C ALA A 151 13.85 17.64 15.75
N MET A 152 13.83 16.68 14.83
CA MET A 152 13.97 16.92 13.40
C MET A 152 12.82 17.78 12.86
N GLU A 153 11.57 17.44 13.16
CA GLU A 153 10.40 18.20 12.72
C GLU A 153 10.42 19.64 13.24
N GLN A 154 10.73 19.82 14.52
CA GLN A 154 10.81 21.14 15.15
C GLN A 154 11.90 22.01 14.53
N GLN A 155 13.08 21.45 14.23
CA GLN A 155 14.19 22.21 13.67
C GLN A 155 13.87 22.80 12.28
N TRP A 156 12.99 22.16 11.52
CA TRP A 156 12.69 22.50 10.12
C TRP A 156 11.25 22.96 9.90
N GLU A 157 10.54 23.23 11.00
CA GLU A 157 9.17 23.72 10.99
C GLU A 157 9.06 25.00 10.14
N GLY A 158 8.12 25.01 9.20
CA GLY A 158 7.89 26.13 8.29
C GLY A 158 8.90 26.27 7.13
N LEU A 159 9.99 25.48 7.12
CA LEU A 159 11.00 25.49 6.05
C LEU A 159 10.86 24.29 5.10
N ALA A 160 10.55 23.12 5.65
CA ALA A 160 10.47 21.87 4.90
C ALA A 160 9.38 20.97 5.49
N THR A 161 8.87 20.04 4.70
CA THR A 161 8.03 18.96 5.23
C THR A 161 8.91 17.78 5.66
N PRO A 162 8.48 16.94 6.60
CA PRO A 162 9.23 15.72 6.97
C PRO A 162 9.59 14.87 5.74
N TYR A 163 8.69 14.82 4.76
CA TYR A 163 8.91 14.18 3.47
C TYR A 163 10.10 14.77 2.70
N THR A 164 10.15 16.10 2.51
CA THR A 164 11.26 16.73 1.76
C THR A 164 12.58 16.60 2.49
N MET A 165 12.57 16.54 3.81
CA MET A 165 13.77 16.30 4.61
C MET A 165 14.34 14.89 4.40
N VAL A 166 13.50 13.86 4.56
CA VAL A 166 13.91 12.46 4.36
C VAL A 166 14.35 12.24 2.91
N LEU A 167 13.63 12.83 1.95
CA LEU A 167 14.00 12.77 0.53
C LEU A 167 15.36 13.43 0.27
N SER A 168 15.64 14.58 0.89
CA SER A 168 16.94 15.27 0.76
C SER A 168 18.08 14.48 1.42
N ALA A 169 17.83 13.86 2.58
CA ALA A 169 18.77 12.96 3.22
C ALA A 169 19.05 11.74 2.34
N PHE A 170 18.02 11.19 1.69
CA PHE A 170 18.16 10.09 0.72
C PHE A 170 19.01 10.51 -0.48
N PHE A 171 18.74 11.65 -1.12
CA PHE A 171 19.60 12.16 -2.20
C PHE A 171 21.05 12.36 -1.76
N THR A 172 21.28 12.89 -0.55
CA THR A 172 22.61 13.06 0.03
C THR A 172 23.31 11.71 0.23
N LEU A 173 22.58 10.69 0.65
CA LEU A 173 23.07 9.33 0.78
C LEU A 173 23.50 8.76 -0.58
N LEU A 174 22.64 8.86 -1.60
CA LEU A 174 22.96 8.37 -2.94
C LEU A 174 24.17 9.09 -3.54
N HIS A 175 24.26 10.41 -3.35
CA HIS A 175 25.43 11.19 -3.74
C HIS A 175 26.69 10.70 -3.03
N ARG A 176 26.63 10.42 -1.72
CA ARG A 176 27.78 9.93 -0.95
C ARG A 176 28.26 8.55 -1.41
N PHE A 177 27.36 7.66 -1.83
CA PHE A 177 27.73 6.32 -2.28
C PHE A 177 28.26 6.29 -3.72
N TRP A 178 27.67 7.07 -4.64
CA TRP A 178 27.96 6.97 -6.07
C TRP A 178 28.57 8.23 -6.69
N GLY A 179 28.69 9.33 -5.95
CA GLY A 179 29.21 10.60 -6.45
C GLY A 179 28.30 11.31 -7.46
N CYS A 180 27.08 10.81 -7.70
CA CYS A 180 26.15 11.36 -8.68
C CYS A 180 25.64 12.74 -8.23
N VAL A 181 25.83 13.75 -9.06
CA VAL A 181 25.32 15.13 -8.84
C VAL A 181 23.96 15.38 -9.48
N ASP A 182 23.55 14.50 -10.39
CA ASP A 182 22.24 14.49 -11.04
C ASP A 182 21.60 13.12 -10.81
N LEU A 183 20.42 13.11 -10.17
CA LEU A 183 19.74 11.93 -9.67
C LEU A 183 18.25 12.03 -9.95
N THR A 184 17.69 11.01 -10.60
CA THR A 184 16.24 10.90 -10.82
C THR A 184 15.66 9.84 -9.89
N VAL A 185 14.77 10.25 -9.00
CA VAL A 185 14.07 9.35 -8.05
C VAL A 185 12.57 9.50 -8.26
N GLY A 186 11.90 8.38 -8.55
CA GLY A 186 10.45 8.34 -8.65
C GLY A 186 9.81 8.26 -7.26
N THR A 187 8.77 9.06 -7.03
CA THR A 187 8.05 9.11 -5.76
C THR A 187 6.57 8.87 -6.01
N PRO A 188 5.92 7.93 -5.30
CA PRO A 188 4.49 7.69 -5.49
C PRO A 188 3.70 8.92 -5.02
N VAL A 189 2.66 9.27 -5.77
CA VAL A 189 1.70 10.32 -5.40
C VAL A 189 0.30 9.72 -5.31
N THR A 190 -0.49 10.21 -4.37
CA THR A 190 -1.88 9.77 -4.20
C THR A 190 -2.78 10.63 -5.08
N TRP A 191 -3.56 10.01 -5.97
CA TRP A 191 -4.46 10.72 -6.89
C TRP A 191 -5.87 10.96 -6.31
N ARG A 192 -5.95 11.27 -5.02
CA ARG A 192 -7.21 11.65 -4.36
C ARG A 192 -7.06 13.10 -3.93
N ALA A 193 -7.80 13.98 -4.58
CA ALA A 193 -7.85 15.42 -4.33
C ALA A 193 -9.31 15.84 -4.18
#